data_AF-U5L7P4-F1
#
_entry.id   AF-U5L7P4-F1
#
_cell.length_a   1.000
_cell.length_b   1.000
_cell.length_c   1.000
_cell.angle_alpha   90.00
_cell.angle_beta   90.00
_cell.angle_gamma   90.00
#
_symmetry.space_group_name_H-M   'P 1'
#
loop_
_entity.id
_entity.type
_entity.pdbx_description
1 polymer ?
#
loop_
_entity_poly.entity_id
_entity_poly.type
_entity_poly.pdbx_seq_one_letter_code
_entity_poly.pdbx_strand_id
1 'polypeptide(L)'
;MVTEYRNSRVVRIKNEHGDEVEVELLQFPSHYKVTATICQDSSPYKDCIGIGVDDDNENSALRKALRELYLDAYGRSSSLLFSRRVLNKLLFEIS
;
A
#
# COMPACT_ATOMS: atom_id res chain seq x y z
N MET A 1 -24.42 -3.60 10.07
CA MET A 1 -24.48 -3.45 8.61
C MET A 1 -23.19 -4.00 8.06
N VAL A 2 -23.25 -5.03 7.20
CA VAL A 2 -22.05 -5.50 6.49
C VAL A 2 -21.79 -4.46 5.41
N THR A 3 -20.71 -3.70 5.55
CA THR A 3 -20.30 -2.74 4.52
C THR A 3 -19.75 -3.55 3.35
N GLU A 4 -20.60 -3.89 2.39
CA GLU A 4 -20.15 -4.56 1.17
C GLU A 4 -19.28 -3.60 0.36
N TYR A 5 -18.01 -3.95 0.21
CA TYR A 5 -17.13 -3.29 -0.74
C TYR A 5 -17.51 -3.76 -2.16
N ARG A 6 -17.48 -2.83 -3.12
CA ARG A 6 -17.81 -3.08 -4.53
C ARG A 6 -16.75 -3.91 -5.25
N ASN A 7 -15.50 -3.75 -4.85
CA ASN A 7 -14.36 -4.44 -5.45
C ASN A 7 -13.26 -4.60 -4.40
N SER A 8 -12.48 -5.67 -4.50
CA SER A 8 -11.25 -5.86 -3.74
C SER A 8 -10.15 -6.43 -4.62
N ARG A 9 -8.91 -6.03 -4.34
CA ARG A 9 -7.73 -6.52 -5.03
C ARG A 9 -6.55 -6.56 -4.08
N VAL A 10 -5.70 -7.57 -4.24
CA VAL A 10 -4.43 -7.71 -3.52
C VAL A 10 -3.30 -7.80 -4.54
N VAL A 11 -2.25 -7.00 -4.34
CA VAL A 11 -1.03 -7.00 -5.17
C VAL A 11 0.19 -7.18 -4.27
N ARG A 12 1.14 -8.01 -4.70
CA ARG A 12 2.41 -8.23 -3.98
C ARG A 12 3.59 -7.82 -4.84
N ILE A 13 4.53 -7.09 -4.25
CA ILE A 13 5.72 -6.59 -4.94
C ILE A 13 6.93 -6.57 -4.02
N LYS A 14 8.11 -6.93 -4.53
CA LYS A 14 9.36 -6.63 -3.83
C LYS A 14 9.76 -5.19 -4.04
N ASN A 15 10.00 -4.48 -2.95
CA ASN A 15 10.43 -3.09 -2.99
C ASN A 15 11.95 -2.94 -3.16
N GLU A 16 12.43 -1.69 -3.18
CA GLU A 16 13.85 -1.36 -3.32
C GLU A 16 14.72 -1.80 -2.14
N HIS A 17 14.12 -2.08 -0.99
CA HIS A 17 14.80 -2.61 0.19
C HIS A 17 14.84 -4.14 0.21
N GLY A 18 14.25 -4.79 -0.81
CA GLY A 18 14.14 -6.24 -0.90
C GLY A 18 13.01 -6.84 -0.05
N ASP A 19 12.25 -6.01 0.66
CA ASP A 19 11.09 -6.42 1.43
C ASP A 19 9.91 -6.69 0.47
N GLU A 20 9.13 -7.74 0.74
CA GLU A 20 7.87 -7.98 0.05
C GLU A 20 6.79 -7.09 0.64
N VAL A 21 6.11 -6.34 -0.22
CA VAL A 21 5.02 -5.44 0.14
C VAL A 21 3.73 -6.01 -0.43
N GLU A 22 2.77 -6.29 0.45
CA GLU A 22 1.40 -6.63 0.08
C GLU A 22 0.54 -5.37 0.16
N VAL A 23 -0.23 -5.12 -0.88
CA VAL A 23 -1.18 -4.00 -0.98
C VAL A 23 -2.57 -4.57 -1.19
N GLU A 24 -3.42 -4.46 -0.17
CA GLU A 24 -4.85 -4.71 -0.26
C GLU A 24 -5.58 -3.42 -0.59
N LEU A 25 -6.48 -3.49 -1.56
CA LEU A 25 -7.28 -2.40 -2.05
C LEU A 25 -8.75 -2.78 -1.96
N LEU A 26 -9.53 -1.94 -1.29
CA LEU A 26 -10.96 -2.09 -1.13
C LEU A 26 -11.66 -0.86 -1.70
N GLN A 27 -12.52 -1.07 -2.67
CA GLN A 27 -13.37 -0.03 -3.23
C GLN A 27 -14.74 -0.08 -2.55
N PHE A 28 -15.09 0.95 -1.80
CA PHE A 28 -16.42 1.15 -1.24
C PHE A 28 -17.27 2.02 -2.16
N PRO A 29 -18.60 2.09 -1.93
CA PRO A 29 -19.45 3.02 -2.67
C PRO A 29 -19.04 4.49 -2.58
N SER A 30 -18.39 4.90 -1.50
CA SER A 30 -18.06 6.30 -1.20
C SER A 30 -16.57 6.62 -1.15
N HIS A 31 -15.70 5.61 -1.14
CA HIS A 31 -14.26 5.81 -0.99
C HIS A 31 -13.46 4.57 -1.39
N TYR A 32 -12.17 4.77 -1.57
CA TYR A 32 -11.16 3.73 -1.67
C TYR A 32 -10.41 3.65 -0.34
N LYS A 33 -10.15 2.43 0.11
CA LYS A 33 -9.24 2.14 1.22
C LYS A 33 -8.14 1.24 0.70
N VAL A 34 -6.89 1.64 0.94
CA VAL A 34 -5.70 0.84 0.64
C VAL A 34 -4.97 0.55 1.94
N THR A 35 -4.61 -0.71 2.13
CA THR A 35 -3.77 -1.18 3.22
C THR A 35 -2.48 -1.73 2.60
N ALA A 36 -1.33 -1.19 3.00
CA ALA A 36 -0.03 -1.69 2.56
C ALA A 36 0.70 -2.28 3.76
N THR A 37 1.28 -3.47 3.62
CA THR A 37 2.00 -4.18 4.67
C THR A 37 3.31 -4.72 4.14
N ILE A 38 4.34 -4.76 4.99
CA ILE A 38 5.56 -5.52 4.69
C ILE A 38 5.36 -6.95 5.18
N CYS A 39 5.41 -7.91 4.26
CA CYS A 39 5.40 -9.33 4.57
C CYS A 39 6.84 -9.82 4.66
N GLN A 40 7.21 -10.42 5.79
CA GLN A 40 8.53 -11.01 5.98
C GLN A 40 8.41 -12.45 6.43
N ASP A 41 9.05 -13.33 5.67
CA ASP A 41 9.12 -14.76 5.98
C ASP A 41 10.22 -15.08 7.01
N SER A 42 11.05 -14.10 7.39
CA SER A 42 12.18 -14.29 8.29
C SER A 42 12.54 -13.04 9.12
N SER A 43 13.10 -13.27 10.31
CA SER A 43 13.59 -12.24 11.23
C SER A 43 14.64 -11.29 10.60
N PRO A 44 14.68 -9.99 10.98
CA PRO A 44 13.83 -9.34 11.98
C PRO A 44 12.46 -8.95 11.40
N TYR A 45 11.39 -9.47 11.99
CA TYR A 45 10.02 -9.18 11.57
C TYR A 45 9.69 -7.70 11.78
N LYS A 46 9.28 -7.03 10.72
CA LYS A 46 8.78 -5.66 10.67
C LYS A 46 7.27 -5.75 10.64
N ASP A 47 6.64 -5.39 11.76
CA ASP A 47 5.19 -5.21 11.80
C ASP A 47 4.86 -3.79 11.33
N CYS A 48 5.03 -3.55 10.04
CA CYS A 48 4.82 -2.24 9.44
C CYS A 48 3.59 -2.27 8.54
N ILE A 49 2.70 -1.31 8.80
CA ILE A 49 1.44 -1.13 8.08
C ILE A 49 1.28 0.34 7.70
N GLY A 50 0.74 0.59 6.51
CA GLY A 50 0.30 1.90 6.09
C GLY A 50 -1.12 1.86 5.54
N ILE A 51 -1.92 2.86 5.83
CA ILE A 51 -3.33 2.94 5.45
C ILE A 51 -3.60 4.24 4.72
N GLY A 52 -4.25 4.13 3.57
CA GLY A 52 -4.65 5.26 2.78
C GLY A 52 -6.14 5.20 2.47
N VAL A 53 -6.81 6.33 2.65
CA VAL A 53 -8.22 6.49 2.28
C VAL A 53 -8.37 7.71 1.38
N ASP A 54 -9.18 7.59 0.35
CA ASP A 54 -9.53 8.70 -0.54
C ASP A 54 -10.91 8.47 -1.14
N ASP A 55 -11.76 9.49 -1.14
CA ASP A 55 -13.18 9.33 -1.51
C ASP A 55 -13.36 9.05 -3.02
N ASP A 56 -12.47 9.60 -3.85
CA ASP A 56 -12.64 9.59 -5.30
C ASP A 56 -11.46 8.97 -6.06
N ASN A 57 -10.27 8.89 -5.44
CA ASN A 57 -9.05 8.55 -6.16
C ASN A 57 -8.27 7.41 -5.51
N GLU A 58 -8.39 6.23 -6.12
CA GLU A 58 -7.66 5.02 -5.78
C GLU A 58 -6.14 5.22 -5.67
N ASN A 59 -5.55 5.96 -6.63
CA ASN A 59 -4.11 6.21 -6.65
C ASN A 59 -3.67 7.15 -5.52
N SER A 60 -4.55 8.07 -5.11
CA SER A 60 -4.32 8.94 -3.95
C SER A 60 -4.34 8.12 -2.66
N ALA A 61 -5.32 7.21 -2.49
CA ALA A 61 -5.36 6.27 -1.37
C ALA A 61 -4.09 5.40 -1.33
N LEU A 62 -3.68 4.82 -2.47
CA LEU A 62 -2.45 4.03 -2.58
C LEU A 62 -1.21 4.80 -2.16
N ARG A 63 -1.05 6.05 -2.64
CA ARG A 63 0.11 6.89 -2.28
C ARG A 63 0.14 7.22 -0.80
N LYS A 64 -1.02 7.45 -0.16
CA LYS A 64 -1.11 7.67 1.29
C LYS A 64 -0.66 6.42 2.06
N ALA A 65 -1.18 5.24 1.68
CA ALA A 65 -0.83 3.97 2.30
C ALA A 65 0.68 3.67 2.19
N LEU A 66 1.26 3.80 0.99
CA LEU A 66 2.69 3.55 0.78
C LEU A 66 3.56 4.56 1.53
N ARG A 67 3.16 5.84 1.57
CA ARG A 67 3.90 6.86 2.33
C ARG A 67 3.94 6.52 3.82
N GLU A 68 2.80 6.12 4.39
CA GLU A 68 2.72 5.73 5.80
C GLU A 68 3.56 4.48 6.09
N LEU A 69 3.44 3.44 5.25
CA LEU A 69 4.22 2.21 5.38
C LEU A 69 5.74 2.49 5.35
N TYR A 70 6.20 3.31 4.39
CA TYR A 70 7.63 3.61 4.26
C TYR A 70 8.15 4.54 5.37
N LEU A 71 7.28 5.41 5.89
CA LEU A 71 7.61 6.24 7.04
C LEU A 71 7.86 5.37 8.28
N ASP A 72 7.01 4.37 8.50
CA ASP A 72 7.12 3.45 9.62
C ASP A 72 8.32 2.50 9.47
N ALA A 73 8.46 1.88 8.30
CA ALA A 73 9.49 0.86 8.07
C ALA A 73 10.92 1.40 7.92
N TYR A 74 11.07 2.62 7.39
CA TYR A 74 12.38 3.13 6.95
C TYR A 74 12.64 4.60 7.35
N GLY A 75 11.67 5.28 7.97
CA GLY A 75 11.79 6.66 8.42
C GLY A 75 11.49 7.74 7.36
N ARG A 76 11.62 9.00 7.77
CA ARG A 76 11.15 10.18 7.00
C ARG A 76 11.76 10.31 5.60
N SER A 77 13.05 10.05 5.45
CA SER A 77 13.75 10.20 4.16
C SER A 77 13.18 9.25 3.10
N SER A 78 12.80 8.04 3.52
CA SER A 78 12.28 6.99 2.63
C SER A 78 10.80 7.17 2.30
N SER A 79 10.01 7.75 3.21
CA SER A 79 8.58 8.06 2.98
C SER A 79 8.31 8.99 1.79
N LEU A 80 9.31 9.78 1.40
CA LEU A 80 9.26 10.70 0.26
C LEU A 80 9.84 10.08 -1.03
N LEU A 81 10.47 8.91 -0.94
CA LEU A 81 11.35 8.37 -1.97
C LEU A 81 11.01 6.94 -2.41
N PHE A 82 9.88 6.37 -1.97
CA PHE A 82 9.46 5.06 -2.48
C PHE A 82 9.51 5.07 -4.01
N SER A 83 10.24 4.10 -4.56
CA SER A 83 10.70 4.20 -5.94
C SER A 83 9.53 4.39 -6.91
N ARG A 84 9.68 5.32 -7.87
CA ARG A 84 8.75 5.46 -9.00
C ARG A 84 8.49 4.13 -9.71
N ARG A 85 9.45 3.20 -9.70
CA ARG A 85 9.27 1.83 -10.23
C ARG A 85 8.24 1.04 -9.44
N VAL A 86 8.32 1.05 -8.11
CA VAL A 86 7.38 0.35 -7.22
C VAL A 86 5.99 0.94 -7.40
N LEU A 87 5.88 2.27 -7.35
CA LEU A 87 4.60 2.95 -7.57
C LEU A 87 4.03 2.66 -8.96
N ASN A 88 4.80 2.78 -10.03
CA ASN A 88 4.29 2.54 -11.38
C ASN A 88 3.91 1.08 -11.60
N LYS A 89 4.65 0.13 -11.02
CA LYS A 89 4.32 -1.29 -11.14
C LYS A 89 3.05 -1.62 -10.36
N LEU A 90 2.89 -1.09 -9.15
CA LEU A 90 1.65 -1.17 -8.41
C LEU A 90 0.51 -0.54 -9.21
N LEU A 91 0.65 0.69 -9.68
CA LEU A 91 -0.37 1.36 -10.50
C LEU A 91 -0.73 0.59 -11.77
N PHE A 92 0.23 -0.05 -12.43
CA PHE A 92 -0.02 -0.85 -13.63
C PHE A 92 -0.77 -2.15 -13.32
N GLU A 93 -0.39 -2.87 -12.27
CA GLU A 93 -1.12 -4.07 -11.82
C GLU A 93 -2.48 -3.72 -11.19
N ILE A 94 -2.66 -2.44 -10.89
CA ILE A 94 -3.88 -1.83 -10.35
C ILE A 94 -4.75 -1.20 -11.47
N SER A 95 -4.25 -1.06 -12.69
CA SER A 95 -5.02 -0.55 -13.85
C SER A 95 -5.91 -1.62 -14.47
#